data_AF-A0A6B8J7I1-F1
#
_entry.id   AF-A0A6B8J7I1-F1
#
_cell.length_a   1.000
_cell.length_b   1.000
_cell.length_c   1.000
_cell.angle_alpha   90.00
_cell.angle_beta   90.00
_cell.angle_gamma   90.00
#
_symmetry.space_group_name_H-M   'P 1'
#
loop_
_entity.id
_entity.type
_entity.pdbx_description
1 polymer ?
#
loop_
_entity_poly.entity_id
_entity_poly.type
_entity_poly.pdbx_seq_one_letter_code
_entity_poly.pdbx_strand_id
1 'polypeptide(L)' 'MTTEPWVTAGQVAQHLGVAKDTVYRWRERKDLPAHRVGRLRKFQLSEVDEWVREGGADE' A
#
# COMPACT_ATOMS: atom_id res chain seq x y z
N MET A 1 -16.63 -10.54 12.53
CA MET A 1 -16.06 -9.29 12.00
C MET A 1 -14.56 -9.35 12.17
N THR A 2 -13.83 -9.70 11.11
CA THR A 2 -12.37 -9.78 11.14
C THR A 2 -11.83 -8.39 10.80
N THR A 3 -11.23 -7.72 11.77
CA THR A 3 -10.57 -6.43 11.55
C THR A 3 -9.36 -6.63 10.65
N GLU A 4 -9.25 -5.86 9.58
CA GLU A 4 -8.09 -5.91 8.70
C GLU A 4 -6.83 -5.40 9.44
N PRO A 5 -5.71 -6.14 9.40
CA PRO A 5 -4.48 -5.70 10.05
C PRO A 5 -3.80 -4.55 9.29
N TRP A 6 -3.34 -3.54 10.02
CA TRP A 6 -2.50 -2.46 9.49
C TRP A 6 -1.10 -2.95 9.14
N VAL A 7 -0.76 -2.94 7.85
CA VAL A 7 0.51 -3.48 7.35
C VAL A 7 1.54 -2.39 7.04
N THR A 8 2.81 -2.78 6.93
CA THR A 8 3.91 -1.91 6.51
C THR A 8 4.12 -1.96 5.00
N ALA A 9 4.85 -0.98 4.44
CA ALA A 9 5.24 -1.00 3.02
C ALA A 9 5.97 -2.29 2.60
N GLY A 10 6.71 -2.94 3.50
CA GLY A 10 7.38 -4.22 3.21
C GLY A 10 6.39 -5.37 3.05
N GLN A 11 5.33 -5.40 3.84
CA GLN A 11 4.26 -6.40 3.71
C GLN A 11 3.40 -6.14 2.47
N VAL A 12 3.14 -4.88 2.13
CA VAL A 12 2.50 -4.51 0.85
C VAL A 12 3.33 -5.00 -0.33
N ALA A 13 4.64 -4.76 -0.29
CA ALA A 13 5.57 -5.19 -1.33
C ALA A 13 5.56 -6.72 -1.48
N GLN A 14 5.58 -7.46 -0.37
CA GLN A 14 5.46 -8.92 -0.37
C GLN A 14 4.10 -9.40 -0.91
N HIS A 15 3.01 -8.74 -0.52
CA HIS A 15 1.65 -9.06 -0.97
C HIS A 15 1.49 -8.90 -2.48
N LEU A 16 2.01 -7.79 -3.04
CA LEU A 16 1.93 -7.48 -4.46
C LEU A 16 3.06 -8.09 -5.31
N GLY A 17 4.05 -8.72 -4.69
CA GLY A 17 5.21 -9.26 -5.40
C GLY A 17 6.13 -8.20 -6.03
N VAL A 18 6.17 -6.99 -5.47
CA VAL A 18 6.98 -5.87 -5.98
C VAL A 18 8.12 -5.51 -5.03
N ALA A 19 9.07 -4.70 -5.49
CA ALA A 19 10.09 -4.14 -4.63
C ALA A 19 9.49 -3.14 -3.63
N LYS A 20 10.02 -3.09 -2.40
CA LYS A 20 9.61 -2.10 -1.39
C LYS A 20 9.80 -0.66 -1.88
N ASP A 21 10.81 -0.43 -2.71
CA ASP A 21 11.08 0.86 -3.35
C ASP A 21 9.95 1.30 -4.29
N THR A 22 9.33 0.35 -4.99
CA THR A 22 8.15 0.60 -5.84
C THR A 22 6.97 1.11 -5.01
N VAL A 23 6.74 0.52 -3.84
CA VAL A 23 5.67 0.96 -2.92
C VAL A 23 5.91 2.40 -2.44
N TYR A 24 7.16 2.77 -2.13
CA TYR A 24 7.47 4.16 -1.79
C TYR A 24 7.27 5.10 -2.99
N ARG A 25 7.70 4.71 -4.19
CA ARG A 25 7.47 5.48 -5.42
C ARG A 25 5.98 5.71 -5.69
N TRP A 26 5.14 4.69 -5.55
CA TRP A 26 3.69 4.85 -5.71
C TRP A 26 3.09 5.76 -4.65
N ARG A 27 3.55 5.66 -3.40
CA ARG A 27 3.12 6.57 -2.33
C ARG A 27 3.53 8.02 -2.57
N GLU A 28 4.61 8.27 -3.29
CA GLU A 28 5.10 9.63 -3.58
C GLU A 28 4.58 10.20 -4.89
N ARG A 29 4.29 9.35 -5.89
CA ARG A 29 3.99 9.79 -7.27
C ARG A 29 2.59 9.42 -7.77
N LYS A 30 1.92 8.44 -7.15
CA LYS A 30 0.66 7.88 -7.63
C LYS A 30 -0.41 7.79 -6.53
N ASP A 31 -0.25 8.58 -5.47
CA ASP A 31 -1.19 8.68 -4.34
C ASP A 31 -1.63 7.32 -3.76
N LEU A 32 -0.71 6.36 -3.66
CA LEU A 32 -0.99 5.07 -3.01
C LEU A 32 -1.57 5.29 -1.60
N PRO A 33 -2.74 4.69 -1.26
CA PRO A 33 -3.41 4.89 0.02
C PRO A 33 -2.52 4.51 1.21
N ALA A 34 -2.07 5.52 1.94
CA ALA A 34 -1.14 5.38 3.06
C ALA A 34 -1.58 6.18 4.28
N HIS A 35 -1.96 5.47 5.34
CA HIS A 35 -2.51 6.04 6.56
C HIS A 35 -1.44 6.35 7.58
N ARG A 36 -1.53 7.50 8.25
CA ARG A 36 -0.60 7.86 9.32
C ARG A 36 -1.09 7.26 10.63
N VAL A 37 -0.36 6.27 11.14
CA VAL A 37 -0.61 5.65 12.46
C VAL A 37 0.57 6.00 13.36
N GLY A 38 0.38 7.04 14.18
CA GLY A 38 1.45 7.65 14.97
C GLY A 38 2.54 8.26 14.08
N ARG A 39 3.78 7.81 14.26
CA ARG A 39 4.93 8.24 13.44
C ARG A 39 5.09 7.46 12.14
N LEU A 40 4.41 6.33 12.00
CA LEU A 40 4.59 5.43 10.87
C LEU A 40 3.46 5.58 9.85
N ARG A 41 3.78 5.38 8.58
CA ARG A 41 2.77 5.13 7.54
C ARG A 41 2.43 3.64 7.55
N LYS A 42 1.14 3.34 7.58
CA LYS A 42 0.55 2.01 7.51
C LYS A 42 -0.40 1.93 6.33
N PHE A 43 -0.65 0.72 5.88
CA PHE A 43 -1.47 0.43 4.72
C PHE A 43 -2.54 -0.58 5.11
N GLN A 44 -3.67 -0.50 4.43
CA GLN A 44 -4.72 -1.52 4.41
C GLN A 44 -4.59 -2.26 3.09
N LEU A 45 -4.58 -3.59 3.15
CA LEU A 45 -4.38 -4.40 1.94
C LEU A 45 -5.58 -4.29 1.01
N SER A 46 -6.80 -4.20 1.55
CA SER A 46 -8.01 -3.99 0.75
C SER A 46 -7.97 -2.68 -0.05
N GLU A 47 -7.59 -1.56 0.57
CA GLU A 47 -7.46 -0.27 -0.13
C GLU A 47 -6.35 -0.29 -1.18
N VAL A 48 -5.23 -0.95 -0.87
CA VAL A 48 -4.13 -1.10 -1.84
C VAL A 48 -4.57 -1.97 -3.03
N ASP A 49 -5.25 -3.09 -2.77
CA ASP A 49 -5.77 -3.97 -3.82
C ASP A 49 -6.81 -3.27 -4.69
N GLU A 50 -7.69 -2.48 -4.10
CA GLU A 50 -8.66 -1.65 -4.83
C GLU A 50 -7.94 -0.64 -5.72
N TRP A 51 -7.01 0.13 -5.16
CA TRP A 51 -6.22 1.10 -5.92
C TRP A 51 -5.43 0.46 -7.08
N VAL A 52 -4.86 -0.75 -6.87
CA VAL A 52 -4.20 -1.51 -7.96
C VAL A 52 -5.21 -1.89 -9.05
N ARG A 53 -6.41 -2.37 -8.67
CA ARG A 53 -7.46 -2.74 -9.63
C ARG A 53 -8.00 -1.55 -10.42
N GLU A 54 -7.99 -0.36 -9.84
CA GLU A 54 -8.33 0.89 -10.50
C GLU A 54 -7.22 1.41 -11.45
N GLY A 55 -6.10 0.68 -11.56
CA GLY A 55 -5.00 1.03 -12.45
C GLY A 55 -3.97 1.97 -11.83
N GLY A 56 -4.01 2.20 -10.52
CA GLY A 56 -3.03 3.05 -9.84
C GLY A 56 -1.58 2.55 -9.97
N ALA A 57 -1.39 1.25 -10.19
CA ALA A 57 -0.08 0.63 -10.43
C ALA A 57 0.35 0.61 -11.91
N ASP A 58 -0.51 0.99 -12.85
CA ASP A 58 -0.19 1.07 -14.29
C ASP A 58 0.71 2.28 -14.58
N GLU A 59 1.63 2.21 -15.55
CA GLU A 59 2.64 3.27 -15.79
C GLU A 59 2.08 4.57 -16.37
#